data_AF-A0A6G1S7Y2-F1
#
_entry.id   AF-A0A6G1S7Y2-F1
#
_cell.length_a   1.000
_cell.length_b   1.000
_cell.length_c   1.000
_cell.angle_alpha   90.00
_cell.angle_beta   90.00
_cell.angle_gamma   90.00
#
_symmetry.space_group_name_H-M   'P 1'
#
loop_
_entity.id
_entity.type
_entity.pdbx_description
1 polymer ?
#
loop_
_entity_poly.entity_id
_entity_poly.type
_entity_poly.pdbx_seq_one_letter_code
_entity_poly.pdbx_strand_id
1 'polypeptide(L)'
;GPTENQLIVPKTTFGQATSLAQFFSDEPIDGILGLAFETIAVDQVVPPFINAIHQGLVDQPVFTVWMEHVGAQDNVYGGVYTYGGIDTTNCGPVIAYQALSS
;
A
#
# COMPACT_ATOMS: atom_id res chain seq x y z
N GLY A 1 -8.98 12.79 0.69
CA GLY A 1 -9.16 14.08 1.39
C GLY A 1 -9.85 13.93 2.74
N PRO A 2 -10.21 15.04 3.42
CA PRO A 2 -10.75 15.03 4.79
C PRO A 2 -12.15 14.41 4.93
N THR A 3 -12.83 14.10 3.82
CA THR A 3 -14.15 13.45 3.80
C THR A 3 -14.10 11.98 3.38
N GLU A 4 -12.91 11.44 3.11
CA GLU A 4 -12.74 10.01 2.80
C GLU A 4 -12.62 9.19 4.08
N ASN A 5 -13.02 7.92 4.02
CA ASN A 5 -12.75 6.97 5.08
C ASN A 5 -11.23 6.76 5.16
N GLN A 6 -10.62 7.21 6.25
CA GLN A 6 -9.17 7.11 6.47
C GLN A 6 -8.85 6.02 7.49
N LEU A 7 -7.86 5.19 7.17
CA LEU A 7 -7.24 4.27 8.13
C LEU A 7 -6.11 5.01 8.85
N ILE A 8 -6.36 5.45 10.08
CA ILE A 8 -5.33 6.09 10.92
C ILE A 8 -4.50 4.99 11.57
N VAL A 9 -3.19 4.96 11.33
CA VAL A 9 -2.26 3.98 11.92
C VAL A 9 -1.27 4.67 12.86
N PRO A 10 -1.56 4.76 14.17
CA PRO A 10 -0.71 5.41 15.15
C PRO A 10 0.67 4.73 15.28
N LYS A 11 1.66 5.50 15.76
CA LYS A 11 3.01 5.01 16.09
C LYS A 11 3.71 4.30 14.92
N THR A 12 3.43 4.75 13.70
CA THR A 12 4.11 4.28 12.50
C THR A 12 5.46 4.97 12.36
N THR A 13 6.53 4.20 12.37
CA THR A 13 7.88 4.69 12.07
C THR A 13 8.06 4.73 10.56
N PHE A 14 8.64 5.82 10.04
CA PHE A 14 8.97 5.97 8.62
C PHE A 14 10.29 6.71 8.47
N GLY A 15 10.95 6.52 7.31
CA GLY A 15 12.19 7.20 6.98
C GLY A 15 11.94 8.59 6.40
N GLN A 16 12.73 9.57 6.85
CA GLN A 16 12.81 10.87 6.21
C GLN A 16 13.99 10.88 5.24
N ALA A 17 13.72 10.95 3.93
CA ALA A 17 14.77 11.05 2.93
C ALA A 17 15.44 12.44 3.01
N THR A 18 16.78 12.45 3.11
CA THR A 18 17.59 13.68 3.13
C THR A 18 18.38 13.90 1.84
N SER A 19 18.38 12.90 0.97
CA SER A 19 19.00 12.91 -0.36
C SER A 19 18.19 11.97 -1.26
N LEU A 20 18.06 12.33 -2.53
CA LEU A 20 17.38 11.56 -3.55
C LEU A 20 18.26 11.49 -4.79
N ALA A 21 18.23 10.35 -5.48
CA ALA A 21 18.91 10.22 -6.76
C ALA A 21 18.19 11.04 -7.83
N GLN A 22 18.95 11.56 -8.81
CA GLN A 22 18.43 12.50 -9.81
C GLN A 22 17.27 11.93 -10.65
N PHE A 23 17.20 10.61 -10.82
CA PHE A 23 16.11 9.98 -11.57
C PHE A 23 14.75 10.04 -10.86
N PHE A 24 14.70 10.31 -9.54
CA PHE A 24 13.45 10.55 -8.83
C PHE A 24 12.89 11.97 -9.06
N SER A 25 13.68 12.89 -9.64
CA SER A 25 13.27 14.29 -9.81
C SER A 25 12.11 14.46 -10.81
N ASP A 26 11.97 13.52 -11.74
CA ASP A 26 10.97 13.59 -12.82
C ASP A 26 9.79 12.63 -12.57
N GLU A 27 9.79 11.90 -11.45
CA GLU A 27 8.72 10.97 -11.10
C GLU A 27 7.57 11.70 -10.39
N PRO A 28 6.30 11.33 -10.66
CA PRO A 28 5.13 12.01 -10.06
C PRO A 28 4.89 11.62 -8.59
N ILE A 29 5.80 10.85 -7.97
CA ILE A 29 5.65 10.30 -6.61
C ILE A 29 6.61 10.99 -5.62
N ASP A 30 6.09 11.42 -4.48
CA ASP A 30 6.88 12.05 -3.42
C ASP A 30 7.61 11.04 -2.53
N GLY A 31 7.21 9.76 -2.57
CA GLY A 31 7.75 8.72 -1.71
C GLY A 31 7.16 7.34 -1.97
N ILE A 32 7.58 6.38 -1.16
CA ILE A 32 7.20 4.96 -1.29
C ILE A 32 6.61 4.46 0.02
N LEU A 33 5.45 3.80 -0.07
CA LEU A 33 4.86 3.04 1.02
C LEU A 33 5.15 1.55 0.83
N GLY A 34 6.03 0.98 1.66
CA GLY A 34 6.35 -0.44 1.62
C GLY A 34 5.23 -1.32 2.19
N LEU A 35 4.79 -2.32 1.43
CA LEU A 35 3.75 -3.30 1.82
C LEU A 35 4.29 -4.73 1.96
N ALA A 36 5.60 -4.91 1.84
CA ALA A 36 6.25 -6.21 1.97
C ALA A 36 6.50 -6.60 3.44
N PHE A 37 7.08 -7.78 3.66
CA PHE A 37 7.37 -8.30 4.99
C PHE A 37 8.41 -7.48 5.75
N GLU A 38 8.28 -7.45 7.08
CA GLU A 38 9.22 -6.82 8.00
C GLU A 38 10.65 -7.40 7.89
N THR A 39 10.78 -8.67 7.50
CA THR A 39 12.09 -9.34 7.35
C THR A 39 13.02 -8.70 6.34
N ILE A 40 12.48 -7.93 5.39
CA ILE A 40 13.25 -7.18 4.40
C ILE A 40 13.18 -5.67 4.63
N ALA A 41 12.56 -5.21 5.72
CA ALA A 41 12.56 -3.82 6.09
C ALA A 41 13.95 -3.42 6.59
N VAL A 42 14.44 -2.27 6.11
CA VAL A 42 15.66 -1.65 6.65
C VAL A 42 15.45 -1.39 8.14
N ASP A 43 16.47 -1.72 8.94
CA ASP A 43 16.45 -1.62 10.40
C ASP A 43 15.33 -2.41 11.09
N GLN A 44 14.70 -3.38 10.40
CA GLN A 44 13.59 -4.19 10.90
C GLN A 44 12.42 -3.32 11.43
N VAL A 45 12.20 -2.17 10.79
CA VAL A 45 11.07 -1.31 11.13
C VAL A 45 9.78 -1.98 10.68
N VAL A 46 8.80 -2.08 11.59
CA VAL A 46 7.47 -2.64 11.32
C VAL A 46 6.79 -1.85 10.18
N PRO A 47 6.49 -2.48 9.03
CA PRO A 47 5.81 -1.81 7.92
C PRO A 47 4.42 -1.29 8.31
N PRO A 48 3.93 -0.19 7.72
CA PRO A 48 2.69 0.46 8.18
C PRO A 48 1.45 -0.44 8.17
N PHE A 49 1.29 -1.29 7.14
CA PHE A 49 0.15 -2.20 7.09
C PHE A 49 0.24 -3.33 8.13
N ILE A 50 1.44 -3.84 8.38
CA ILE A 50 1.68 -4.82 9.46
C ILE A 50 1.38 -4.19 10.83
N ASN A 51 1.79 -2.94 11.05
CA ASN A 51 1.46 -2.18 12.25
C ASN A 51 -0.07 -2.02 12.43
N ALA A 52 -0.80 -1.76 11.35
CA ALA A 52 -2.27 -1.69 11.38
C ALA A 52 -2.92 -3.02 11.78
N ILE A 53 -2.38 -4.14 11.27
CA ILE A 53 -2.81 -5.50 11.65
C ILE A 53 -2.53 -5.75 13.14
N HIS A 54 -1.32 -5.44 13.63
CA HIS A 54 -0.95 -5.63 15.04
C HIS A 54 -1.84 -4.83 15.99
N GLN A 55 -2.32 -3.66 15.55
CA GLN A 55 -3.23 -2.81 16.32
C GLN A 55 -4.72 -3.18 16.15
N GLY A 56 -5.04 -4.18 15.32
CA GLY A 56 -6.42 -4.62 15.09
C GLY A 56 -7.28 -3.57 14.37
N LEU A 57 -6.68 -2.74 13.52
CA LEU A 57 -7.34 -1.61 12.85
C LEU A 57 -7.99 -2.01 11.51
N VAL A 58 -7.86 -3.27 11.10
CA VAL A 58 -8.39 -3.80 9.85
C VAL A 58 -9.16 -5.09 10.10
N ASP A 59 -10.23 -5.31 9.34
CA ASP A 59 -11.10 -6.47 9.51
C ASP A 59 -10.40 -7.79 9.13
N GLN A 60 -9.56 -7.75 8.09
CA GLN A 60 -8.78 -8.90 7.63
C GLN A 60 -7.32 -8.51 7.35
N PRO A 61 -6.34 -9.39 7.60
CA PRO A 61 -4.93 -9.12 7.34
C PRO A 61 -4.56 -9.26 5.85
N VAL A 62 -5.34 -8.62 4.98
CA VAL A 62 -5.17 -8.64 3.51
C VAL A 62 -5.35 -7.24 2.94
N PHE A 63 -4.69 -6.98 1.82
CA PHE A 63 -4.95 -5.80 1.00
C PHE A 63 -5.15 -6.22 -0.46
N THR A 64 -5.95 -5.45 -1.19
CA THR A 64 -6.20 -5.66 -2.62
C THR A 64 -5.78 -4.42 -3.39
N VAL A 65 -5.17 -4.64 -4.54
CA VAL A 65 -4.79 -3.58 -5.48
C VAL A 65 -5.52 -3.84 -6.78
N TRP A 66 -6.36 -2.89 -7.18
CA TRP A 66 -6.95 -2.87 -8.51
C TRP A 66 -6.38 -1.68 -9.29
N MET A 67 -5.93 -1.93 -10.51
CA MET A 67 -5.31 -0.93 -11.38
C MET A 67 -6.17 -0.76 -12.62
N GLU A 68 -6.60 0.48 -12.89
CA GLU A 68 -7.33 0.81 -14.11
C GLU A 68 -6.35 0.89 -15.30
N HIS A 69 -6.77 0.39 -16.46
CA HIS A 69 -5.96 0.38 -17.66
C HIS A 69 -6.04 1.73 -18.40
N VAL A 70 -5.48 2.78 -17.81
CA VAL A 70 -5.48 4.14 -18.39
C VAL A 70 -4.21 4.50 -19.19
N GLY A 71 -3.14 3.69 -19.08
CA GLY A 71 -1.83 4.01 -19.67
C GLY A 71 -1.10 5.14 -18.92
N ALA A 72 -0.12 5.77 -19.56
CA ALA A 72 0.63 6.89 -18.99
C ALA A 72 -0.15 8.21 -19.14
N GLN A 73 -1.19 8.38 -18.31
CA GLN A 73 -1.99 9.59 -18.25
C GLN A 73 -1.94 10.20 -16.85
N ASP A 74 -1.86 11.52 -16.80
CA ASP A 74 -1.83 12.28 -15.55
C ASP A 74 -3.24 12.74 -15.15
N ASN A 75 -3.48 12.88 -13.84
CA ASN A 75 -4.74 13.39 -13.28
C ASN A 75 -6.02 12.61 -13.69
N VAL A 76 -5.88 11.31 -13.96
CA VAL A 76 -7.02 10.40 -14.18
C VAL A 76 -7.11 9.36 -13.05
N TYR A 77 -8.28 8.75 -12.90
CA TYR A 77 -8.46 7.67 -11.93
C TYR A 77 -7.69 6.42 -12.39
N GLY A 78 -6.60 6.11 -11.67
CA GLY A 78 -5.67 5.03 -12.04
C GLY A 78 -5.88 3.70 -11.32
N GLY A 79 -6.73 3.64 -10.30
CA GLY A 79 -6.92 2.43 -9.50
C GLY A 79 -7.38 2.68 -8.08
N VAL A 80 -7.45 1.61 -7.29
CA VAL A 80 -7.80 1.65 -5.87
C VAL A 80 -7.00 0.64 -5.06
N TYR A 81 -6.62 1.05 -3.85
CA TYR A 81 -6.12 0.18 -2.79
C TYR A 81 -7.24 -0.06 -1.78
N THR A 82 -7.51 -1.33 -1.48
CA THR A 82 -8.42 -1.71 -0.40
C THR A 82 -7.60 -2.35 0.73
N TYR A 83 -7.57 -1.71 1.89
CA TYR A 83 -6.92 -2.24 3.09
C TYR A 83 -7.95 -2.93 3.97
N GLY A 84 -7.65 -4.15 4.43
CA GLY A 84 -8.52 -4.87 5.36
C GLY A 84 -9.55 -5.78 4.71
N GLY A 85 -9.48 -5.99 3.39
CA GLY A 85 -10.46 -6.80 2.68
C GLY A 85 -10.17 -7.00 1.20
N ILE A 86 -11.03 -7.80 0.59
CA ILE A 86 -11.07 -8.04 -0.86
C ILE A 86 -11.96 -7.02 -1.52
N ASP A 87 -11.47 -6.39 -2.59
CA ASP A 87 -12.27 -5.50 -3.42
C ASP A 87 -13.29 -6.30 -4.25
N THR A 88 -14.54 -6.34 -3.79
CA THR A 88 -15.64 -7.03 -4.48
C THR A 88 -16.34 -6.16 -5.52
N THR A 89 -15.93 -4.90 -5.66
CA THR A 89 -16.50 -3.95 -6.63
C THR A 89 -15.73 -4.01 -7.94
N ASN A 90 -14.40 -3.96 -7.87
CA ASN A 90 -13.55 -3.88 -9.06
C ASN A 90 -12.90 -5.22 -9.44
N CYS A 91 -12.69 -6.14 -8.50
CA CYS A 91 -12.17 -7.47 -8.82
C CYS A 91 -13.30 -8.44 -9.22
N GLY A 92 -12.98 -9.35 -10.13
CA GLY A 92 -13.90 -10.39 -10.58
C GLY A 92 -14.21 -11.43 -9.49
N PRO A 93 -15.25 -12.27 -9.69
CA PRO A 93 -15.73 -13.22 -8.69
C PRO A 93 -14.79 -14.40 -8.44
N VAL A 94 -13.78 -14.60 -9.28
CA VAL A 94 -12.83 -15.72 -9.18
C VAL A 94 -11.53 -15.23 -8.59
N ILE A 95 -11.17 -15.77 -7.42
CA ILE A 95 -9.90 -15.50 -6.73
C ILE A 95 -9.17 -16.83 -6.59
N ALA A 96 -7.94 -16.88 -7.12
CA ALA A 96 -7.05 -18.01 -6.97
C ALA A 96 -5.94 -17.67 -5.98
N TYR A 97 -5.63 -18.60 -5.08
CA TYR A 97 -4.59 -18.45 -4.08
C TYR A 97 -3.43 -19.41 -4.36
N GLN A 98 -2.22 -18.92 -4.14
CA GLN A 98 -1.00 -19.71 -4.18
C GLN A 98 -0.20 -19.40 -2.91
N ALA A 99 0.30 -20.44 -2.25
CA ALA A 99 1.19 -20.24 -1.10
C ALA A 99 2.50 -19.57 -1.56
N LEU A 100 2.99 -18.63 -0.76
CA LEU A 100 4.30 -18.01 -0.98
C LEU A 100 5.39 -19.08 -0.81
N SER A 101 6.45 -18.96 -1.62
CA SER A 101 7.65 -19.76 -1.44
C SER A 101 8.41 -19.33 -0.19
N SER A 102 8.98 -20.31 0.53
CA SER A 102 9.88 -20.09 1.68
C SER A 102 11.22 -19.52 1.27
#